data_AF-A0A414WK34-F1
#
_entry.id   AF-A0A414WK34-F1
#
_cell.length_a   1.000
_cell.length_b   1.000
_cell.length_c   1.000
_cell.angle_alpha   90.00
_cell.angle_beta   90.00
_cell.angle_gamma   90.00
#
_symmetry.space_group_name_H-M   'P 1'
#
loop_
_entity.id
_entity.type
_entity.pdbx_description
1 polymer ?
#
loop_
_entity_poly.entity_id
_entity_poly.type
_entity_poly.pdbx_seq_one_letter_code
_entity_poly.pdbx_strand_id
1 'polypeptide(L)'
;MNALNDNLEKMAKQLYDYWFVQFDFPNENGRPYKSSGGAMVWNEKLKREIPKEWDNCTLEYYLIIKNGRDHKHLGNGIYPVYGSGGEIRKVDSFIYSGESILMPRKGSLNNIMYVNDAFWSVDTMFYSEMKQPHCAKYVFYSIKDIDFTRWDSGTGVPSMTSSTLYSILLVKPDADSLAKFDEIITPLFLMIKKNEMQIVELTKQRDDLLPLLMNGQASVNYHLSKWSIGFLCLDMHIEYDKDIVQKEADKQDFNPLVRKPYSFTFFKHTSYPFFMFLLQFKLFVTMSHKLPTDFHNKVHTNVVQRF
;
A
#
# COMPACT_ATOMS: atom_id res chain seq x y z
N MET A 1 -1.01 -9.85 4.07
CA MET A 1 -0.84 -8.48 3.57
C MET A 1 -1.76 -7.57 4.39
N ASN A 2 -1.40 -6.31 4.62
CA ASN A 2 -2.25 -5.40 5.42
C ASN A 2 -3.41 -4.88 4.54
N ALA A 3 -4.62 -4.79 5.09
CA ALA A 3 -5.83 -4.40 4.38
C ALA A 3 -5.70 -3.07 3.61
N LEU A 4 -4.86 -2.14 4.09
CA LEU A 4 -4.56 -0.90 3.37
C LEU A 4 -3.84 -1.14 2.05
N ASN A 5 -2.80 -1.99 2.05
CA ASN A 5 -2.06 -2.32 0.83
C ASN A 5 -2.93 -3.12 -0.13
N ASP A 6 -3.76 -4.03 0.38
CA ASP A 6 -4.73 -4.77 -0.43
C ASP A 6 -5.71 -3.81 -1.12
N ASN A 7 -6.14 -2.75 -0.44
CA ASN A 7 -7.02 -1.74 -1.02
C ASN A 7 -6.31 -0.90 -2.09
N LEU A 8 -5.07 -0.47 -1.85
CA LEU A 8 -4.27 0.27 -2.84
C LEU A 8 -4.02 -0.56 -4.10
N GLU A 9 -3.73 -1.85 -3.92
CA GLU A 9 -3.55 -2.77 -5.04
C GLU A 9 -4.85 -2.97 -5.83
N LYS A 10 -5.98 -3.13 -5.14
CA LYS A 10 -7.31 -3.20 -5.77
C LYS A 10 -7.63 -1.94 -6.57
N MET A 11 -7.31 -0.75 -6.06
CA MET A 11 -7.49 0.51 -6.79
C MET A 11 -6.67 0.55 -8.07
N ALA A 12 -5.39 0.17 -8.00
CA ALA A 12 -4.53 0.12 -9.17
C ALA A 12 -5.00 -0.93 -10.20
N LYS A 13 -5.50 -2.08 -9.74
CA LYS A 13 -6.12 -3.09 -10.61
C LYS A 13 -7.41 -2.58 -11.27
N GLN A 14 -8.27 -1.89 -10.53
CA GLN A 14 -9.49 -1.28 -11.07
C GLN A 14 -9.18 -0.26 -12.16
N LEU A 15 -8.15 0.58 -11.95
CA LEU A 15 -7.68 1.51 -12.97
C LEU A 15 -7.19 0.76 -14.22
N TYR A 16 -6.41 -0.31 -14.04
CA TYR A 16 -6.01 -1.17 -15.16
C TYR A 16 -7.22 -1.73 -15.92
N ASP A 17 -8.21 -2.29 -15.20
CA ASP A 17 -9.40 -2.87 -15.82
C ASP A 17 -10.21 -1.82 -16.59
N TYR A 18 -10.35 -0.62 -16.02
CA TYR A 18 -11.02 0.50 -16.68
C TYR A 18 -10.31 0.90 -17.99
N TRP A 19 -8.98 0.99 -17.97
CA TRP A 19 -8.20 1.46 -19.13
C TRP A 19 -8.04 0.39 -20.21
N PHE A 20 -7.74 -0.86 -19.84
CA PHE A 20 -7.24 -1.88 -20.78
C PHE A 20 -8.16 -3.09 -20.95
N VAL A 21 -9.22 -3.19 -20.15
CA VAL A 21 -10.26 -4.23 -20.31
C VAL A 21 -11.57 -3.61 -20.78
N GLN A 22 -11.98 -2.50 -20.16
CA GLN A 22 -13.20 -1.76 -20.54
C GLN A 22 -12.93 -0.73 -21.65
N PHE A 23 -11.67 -0.34 -21.85
CA PHE A 23 -11.23 0.65 -22.84
C PHE A 23 -11.81 2.05 -22.62
N ASP A 24 -12.02 2.42 -21.36
CA ASP A 24 -12.53 3.72 -20.93
C ASP A 24 -11.41 4.64 -20.42
N PHE A 25 -10.19 4.51 -20.96
CA PHE A 25 -9.12 5.46 -20.70
C PHE A 25 -9.53 6.90 -21.11
N PRO A 26 -8.95 7.95 -20.51
CA PRO A 26 -9.29 9.33 -20.84
C PRO A 26 -8.90 9.69 -22.28
N ASN A 27 -9.86 10.15 -23.08
CA ASN A 27 -9.62 10.72 -24.40
C ASN A 27 -9.01 12.13 -24.32
N GLU A 28 -8.83 12.80 -25.46
CA GLU A 28 -8.26 14.15 -25.55
C GLU A 28 -8.97 15.19 -24.68
N ASN A 29 -10.28 15.02 -24.43
CA ASN A 29 -11.09 15.90 -23.60
C ASN A 29 -11.21 15.42 -22.13
N GLY A 30 -10.43 14.40 -21.74
CA GLY A 30 -10.47 13.79 -20.41
C GLY A 30 -11.72 12.93 -20.14
N ARG A 31 -12.53 12.64 -21.17
CA ARG A 31 -13.75 11.82 -21.03
C ARG A 31 -13.43 10.34 -21.30
N PRO A 32 -14.21 9.40 -20.75
CA PRO A 32 -13.99 7.96 -20.98
C PRO A 32 -14.10 7.61 -22.47
N TYR A 33 -13.08 6.97 -23.05
CA TYR A 33 -12.99 6.74 -24.50
C TYR A 33 -14.18 5.96 -25.06
N LYS A 34 -14.38 4.70 -24.65
CA LYS A 34 -15.43 3.84 -25.17
C LYS A 34 -16.83 4.40 -24.88
N SER A 35 -17.09 4.81 -23.64
CA SER A 35 -18.39 5.35 -23.22
C SER A 35 -18.75 6.69 -23.89
N SER A 36 -17.76 7.42 -24.41
CA SER A 36 -17.97 8.64 -25.20
C SER A 36 -18.11 8.39 -26.70
N GLY A 37 -18.27 7.14 -27.13
CA GLY A 37 -18.40 6.77 -28.54
C GLY A 37 -17.07 6.60 -29.27
N GLY A 38 -15.98 6.30 -28.55
CA GLY A 38 -14.68 5.99 -29.15
C GLY A 38 -14.76 4.83 -30.15
N ALA A 39 -14.02 4.95 -31.26
CA ALA A 39 -14.06 3.97 -32.33
C ALA A 39 -13.40 2.65 -31.89
N MET A 40 -14.12 1.54 -32.05
CA MET A 40 -13.65 0.19 -31.73
C MET A 40 -13.52 -0.63 -33.01
N VAL A 41 -12.53 -1.53 -33.05
CA VAL A 41 -12.27 -2.44 -34.17
C VAL A 41 -12.10 -3.86 -33.66
N TRP A 42 -12.63 -4.83 -34.41
CA TRP A 42 -12.45 -6.25 -34.11
C TRP A 42 -11.00 -6.67 -34.35
N ASN A 43 -10.35 -7.24 -33.32
CA ASN A 43 -9.01 -7.81 -33.45
C ASN A 43 -9.10 -9.34 -33.49
N GLU A 44 -8.75 -9.94 -34.63
CA GLU A 44 -8.86 -11.39 -34.85
C GLU A 44 -7.97 -12.22 -33.91
N LYS A 45 -6.77 -11.73 -33.58
CA LYS A 45 -5.82 -12.45 -32.72
C LYS A 45 -6.27 -12.47 -31.27
N LEU A 46 -6.77 -11.35 -30.77
CA LEU A 46 -7.29 -11.21 -29.40
C LEU A 46 -8.74 -11.68 -29.26
N LYS A 47 -9.44 -11.92 -30.38
CA LYS A 47 -10.86 -12.32 -30.44
C LYS A 47 -11.77 -11.39 -29.64
N ARG A 48 -11.49 -10.09 -29.72
CA ARG A 48 -12.27 -9.04 -29.04
C ARG A 48 -12.14 -7.71 -29.77
N GLU A 49 -13.09 -6.82 -29.50
CA GLU A 49 -12.98 -5.43 -29.93
C GLU A 49 -11.94 -4.68 -29.09
N ILE A 50 -11.13 -3.86 -29.76
CA ILE A 50 -10.13 -2.97 -29.15
C ILE A 50 -10.26 -1.56 -29.73
N PRO A 51 -9.75 -0.51 -29.07
CA PRO A 51 -9.71 0.84 -29.63
C PRO A 51 -9.04 0.87 -31.01
N LYS A 52 -9.58 1.65 -31.94
CA LYS A 52 -9.09 1.72 -33.33
C LYS A 52 -7.60 2.04 -33.45
N GLU A 53 -7.09 2.88 -32.56
CA GLU A 53 -5.69 3.31 -32.55
C GLU A 53 -4.76 2.34 -31.78
N TRP A 54 -5.31 1.26 -31.23
CA TRP A 54 -4.54 0.24 -30.51
C TRP A 54 -4.36 -1.00 -31.37
N ASP A 55 -3.35 -1.80 -31.03
CA ASP A 55 -3.04 -3.04 -31.73
C ASP A 55 -2.95 -4.22 -30.74
N ASN A 56 -2.41 -5.34 -31.20
CA ASN A 56 -2.07 -6.51 -30.41
C ASN A 56 -0.56 -6.75 -30.49
N CYS A 57 0.00 -7.33 -29.44
CA CYS A 57 1.38 -7.77 -29.43
C CYS A 57 1.55 -9.00 -28.54
N THR A 58 2.77 -9.51 -28.45
CA THR A 58 3.12 -10.57 -27.52
C THR A 58 3.86 -10.00 -26.31
N LEU A 59 3.93 -10.74 -25.22
CA LEU A 59 4.71 -10.34 -24.03
C LEU A 59 6.17 -10.01 -24.36
N GLU A 60 6.75 -10.71 -25.34
CA GLU A 60 8.09 -10.46 -25.86
C GLU A 60 8.30 -9.03 -26.37
N TYR A 61 7.25 -8.34 -26.82
CA TYR A 61 7.34 -6.95 -27.25
C TYR A 61 7.79 -6.02 -26.10
N TYR A 62 7.35 -6.29 -24.87
CA TYR A 62 7.57 -5.41 -23.73
C TYR A 62 8.80 -5.76 -22.90
N LEU A 63 9.25 -7.02 -22.89
CA LEU A 63 10.29 -7.45 -21.96
C LEU A 63 11.25 -8.49 -22.52
N ILE A 64 12.39 -8.63 -21.85
CA ILE A 64 13.36 -9.71 -22.04
C ILE A 64 13.38 -10.54 -20.75
N ILE A 65 13.09 -11.83 -20.86
CA ILE A 65 13.13 -12.79 -19.76
C ILE A 65 14.59 -13.24 -19.53
N LYS A 66 15.01 -13.21 -18.27
CA LYS A 66 16.30 -13.67 -17.78
C LYS A 66 16.11 -14.73 -16.69
N ASN A 67 17.10 -15.60 -16.54
CA ASN A 67 17.09 -16.68 -15.55
C ASN A 67 17.70 -16.20 -14.23
N GLY A 68 17.11 -16.62 -13.10
CA GLY A 68 17.76 -16.50 -11.80
C GLY A 68 18.97 -17.43 -11.65
N ARG A 69 19.69 -17.27 -10.52
CA ARG A 69 20.93 -17.99 -10.22
C ARG A 69 20.93 -18.50 -8.78
N ASP A 70 21.73 -19.52 -8.51
CA ASP A 70 21.94 -20.00 -7.14
C ASP A 70 22.40 -18.84 -6.23
N HIS A 71 21.95 -18.87 -4.97
CA HIS A 71 22.18 -17.80 -4.00
C HIS A 71 22.91 -18.30 -2.74
N LYS A 72 23.17 -19.60 -2.61
CA LYS A 72 23.69 -20.21 -1.37
C LYS A 72 25.09 -19.72 -1.00
N HIS A 73 25.87 -19.29 -1.98
CA HIS A 73 27.21 -18.77 -1.83
C HIS A 73 27.25 -17.28 -1.41
N LEU A 74 26.10 -16.60 -1.43
CA LEU A 74 26.02 -15.17 -1.11
C LEU A 74 25.94 -14.93 0.40
N GLY A 75 26.63 -13.89 0.86
CA GLY A 75 26.61 -13.45 2.25
C GLY A 75 25.27 -12.84 2.64
N ASN A 76 25.09 -12.55 3.92
CA ASN A 76 23.91 -11.82 4.40
C ASN A 76 24.04 -10.34 4.03
N GLY A 77 22.93 -9.73 3.61
CA GLY A 77 22.92 -8.30 3.28
C GLY A 77 21.50 -7.75 3.23
N ILE A 78 21.30 -6.74 2.37
CA ILE A 78 20.05 -5.98 2.32
C ILE A 78 19.18 -6.29 1.10
N TYR A 79 19.74 -6.92 0.07
CA TYR A 79 19.03 -7.14 -1.19
C TYR A 79 18.14 -8.38 -1.08
N PRO A 80 16.83 -8.27 -1.34
CA PRO A 80 15.91 -9.39 -1.25
C PRO A 80 16.22 -10.45 -2.32
N VAL A 81 16.12 -11.71 -1.92
CA VAL A 81 16.20 -12.89 -2.80
C VAL A 81 14.80 -13.41 -3.06
N TYR A 82 14.38 -13.42 -4.31
CA TYR A 82 13.07 -13.92 -4.71
C TYR A 82 13.15 -15.31 -5.35
N GLY A 83 12.22 -16.19 -4.94
CA GLY A 83 11.89 -17.42 -5.64
C GLY A 83 10.38 -17.50 -5.92
N SER A 84 9.91 -18.61 -6.48
CA SER A 84 8.50 -18.76 -6.90
C SER A 84 7.50 -18.52 -5.76
N GLY A 85 7.90 -18.73 -4.50
CA GLY A 85 7.08 -18.50 -3.31
C GLY A 85 7.12 -17.08 -2.74
N GLY A 86 7.94 -16.18 -3.29
CA GLY A 86 8.15 -14.83 -2.74
C GLY A 86 9.59 -14.60 -2.24
N GLU A 87 9.77 -13.58 -1.38
CA GLU A 87 11.05 -13.28 -0.74
C GLU A 87 11.47 -14.41 0.20
N ILE A 88 12.71 -14.91 0.06
CA ILE A 88 13.25 -16.04 0.81
C ILE A 88 14.20 -15.56 1.92
N ARG A 89 15.09 -14.62 1.59
CA ARG A 89 16.11 -14.05 2.49
C ARG A 89 16.66 -12.76 1.88
N LYS A 90 17.61 -12.14 2.58
CA LYS A 90 18.40 -11.03 2.05
C LYS A 90 19.88 -11.39 1.90
N VAL A 91 20.53 -10.82 0.88
CA VAL A 91 21.93 -11.08 0.51
C VAL A 91 22.69 -9.78 0.23
N ASP A 92 24.02 -9.88 0.16
CA ASP A 92 24.97 -8.77 0.01
C ASP A 92 25.18 -8.29 -1.43
N SER A 93 24.62 -8.98 -2.41
CA SER A 93 24.71 -8.64 -3.83
C SER A 93 23.37 -8.81 -4.54
N PHE A 94 23.22 -8.18 -5.70
CA PHE A 94 22.01 -8.24 -6.52
C PHE A 94 22.34 -8.71 -7.94
N ILE A 95 21.37 -9.34 -8.61
CA ILE A 95 21.51 -9.77 -10.01
C ILE A 95 20.99 -8.71 -10.97
N TYR A 96 20.03 -7.90 -10.52
CA TYR A 96 19.39 -6.86 -11.31
C TYR A 96 18.88 -5.73 -10.40
N SER A 97 18.76 -4.53 -10.95
CA SER A 97 18.19 -3.35 -10.29
C SER A 97 17.36 -2.55 -11.29
N GLY A 98 16.12 -2.26 -10.93
CA GLY A 98 15.14 -1.54 -11.77
C GLY A 98 13.79 -2.24 -11.80
N GLU A 99 12.88 -1.73 -12.64
CA GLU A 99 11.56 -2.32 -12.84
C GLU A 99 11.67 -3.72 -13.45
N SER A 100 11.09 -4.70 -12.77
CA SER A 100 11.09 -6.08 -13.18
C SER A 100 9.79 -6.77 -12.78
N ILE A 101 9.33 -7.66 -13.64
CA ILE A 101 8.24 -8.57 -13.38
C ILE A 101 8.87 -9.94 -13.13
N LEU A 102 8.68 -10.44 -11.92
CA LEU A 102 9.15 -11.76 -11.53
C LEU A 102 8.07 -12.78 -11.88
N MET A 103 8.46 -13.77 -12.68
CA MET A 103 7.56 -14.79 -13.23
C MET A 103 8.03 -16.17 -12.79
N PRO A 104 7.23 -16.93 -12.01
CA PRO A 104 7.65 -18.24 -11.55
C PRO A 104 7.95 -19.20 -12.70
N ARG A 105 9.08 -19.89 -12.60
CA ARG A 105 9.52 -20.90 -13.56
C ARG A 105 9.18 -22.31 -13.11
N LYS A 106 9.30 -22.57 -11.80
CA LYS A 106 9.06 -23.87 -11.16
C LYS A 106 8.35 -23.69 -9.83
N GLY A 107 7.48 -24.62 -9.45
CA GLY A 107 6.78 -24.59 -8.16
C GLY A 107 5.44 -23.84 -8.26
N SER A 108 5.19 -22.86 -7.39
CA SER A 108 3.96 -22.05 -7.45
C SER A 108 3.98 -21.15 -8.70
N LEU A 109 3.20 -21.50 -9.72
CA LEU A 109 3.26 -20.82 -11.03
C LEU A 109 2.52 -19.48 -11.08
N ASN A 110 1.63 -19.18 -10.12
CA ASN A 110 0.72 -18.03 -10.19
C ASN A 110 1.20 -16.82 -9.37
N ASN A 111 2.37 -16.89 -8.73
CA ASN A 111 2.89 -15.79 -7.92
C ASN A 111 3.72 -14.80 -8.76
N ILE A 112 3.03 -14.03 -9.61
CA ILE A 112 3.65 -12.95 -10.37
C ILE A 112 3.90 -11.77 -9.43
N MET A 113 5.13 -11.23 -9.44
CA MET A 113 5.51 -10.11 -8.58
C MET A 113 6.04 -8.96 -9.42
N TYR A 114 5.80 -7.73 -8.99
CA TYR A 114 6.44 -6.54 -9.54
C TYR A 114 7.46 -6.02 -8.53
N VAL A 115 8.68 -5.73 -9.00
CA VAL A 115 9.77 -5.20 -8.18
C VAL A 115 10.37 -3.99 -8.91
N ASN A 116 10.73 -2.95 -8.17
CA ASN A 116 11.42 -1.77 -8.71
C ASN A 116 12.54 -1.33 -7.77
N ASP A 117 13.47 -2.24 -7.51
CA ASP A 117 14.62 -2.12 -6.61
C ASP A 117 15.74 -3.06 -7.05
N ALA A 118 16.88 -3.01 -6.38
CA ALA A 118 17.92 -4.03 -6.50
C ALA A 118 17.49 -5.34 -5.81
N PHE A 119 17.60 -6.46 -6.51
CA PHE A 119 17.21 -7.78 -5.99
C PHE A 119 18.07 -8.92 -6.56
N TRP A 120 17.98 -10.08 -5.92
CA TRP A 120 18.45 -11.36 -6.46
C TRP A 120 17.26 -12.26 -6.80
N SER A 121 17.38 -13.04 -7.88
CA SER A 121 16.36 -14.02 -8.27
C SER A 121 16.99 -15.41 -8.37
N VAL A 122 16.31 -16.44 -7.89
CA VAL A 122 16.80 -17.83 -7.91
C VAL A 122 16.31 -18.60 -9.15
N ASP A 123 16.86 -19.78 -9.40
CA ASP A 123 16.60 -20.59 -10.62
C ASP A 123 15.13 -21.03 -10.82
N THR A 124 14.32 -20.96 -9.77
CA THR A 124 12.87 -21.20 -9.81
C THR A 124 12.06 -19.98 -10.27
N MET A 125 12.71 -18.84 -10.50
CA MET A 125 12.07 -17.57 -10.82
C MET A 125 12.76 -16.91 -12.01
N PHE A 126 11.98 -16.52 -13.02
CA PHE A 126 12.44 -15.61 -14.05
C PHE A 126 12.34 -14.17 -13.55
N TYR A 127 13.29 -13.33 -13.97
CA TYR A 127 13.14 -11.88 -13.87
C TYR A 127 13.14 -11.29 -15.27
N SER A 128 12.61 -10.08 -15.42
CA SER A 128 12.49 -9.43 -16.71
C SER A 128 13.21 -8.10 -16.77
N GLU A 129 13.80 -7.78 -17.91
CA GLU A 129 14.28 -6.44 -18.24
C GLU A 129 13.26 -5.80 -19.19
N MET A 130 12.72 -4.62 -18.82
CA MET A 130 11.74 -3.91 -19.66
C MET A 130 12.42 -3.33 -20.90
N LYS A 131 11.81 -3.50 -22.07
CA LYS A 131 12.29 -2.95 -23.34
C LYS A 131 11.87 -1.50 -23.54
N GLN A 132 10.82 -1.05 -22.87
CA GLN A 132 10.20 0.26 -23.03
C GLN A 132 9.89 0.86 -21.65
N PRO A 133 9.91 2.19 -21.50
CA PRO A 133 9.47 2.84 -20.27
C PRO A 133 7.94 2.70 -20.11
N HIS A 134 7.44 2.91 -18.89
CA HIS A 134 6.01 2.98 -18.56
C HIS A 134 5.18 1.70 -18.85
N CYS A 135 5.80 0.58 -19.26
CA CYS A 135 5.07 -0.64 -19.57
C CYS A 135 5.03 -1.65 -18.41
N ALA A 136 5.93 -1.57 -17.43
CA ALA A 136 6.11 -2.62 -16.41
C ALA A 136 4.83 -2.91 -15.63
N LYS A 137 4.17 -1.87 -15.12
CA LYS A 137 2.95 -2.01 -14.32
C LYS A 137 1.74 -2.44 -15.16
N TYR A 138 1.66 -1.98 -16.41
CA TYR A 138 0.68 -2.48 -17.38
C TYR A 138 0.84 -3.98 -17.59
N VAL A 139 2.05 -4.42 -17.96
CA VAL A 139 2.35 -5.82 -18.21
C VAL A 139 2.10 -6.66 -16.96
N PHE A 140 2.49 -6.17 -15.79
CA PHE A 140 2.22 -6.84 -14.51
C PHE A 140 0.75 -7.17 -14.36
N TYR A 141 -0.15 -6.18 -14.47
CA TYR A 141 -1.58 -6.43 -14.36
C TYR A 141 -2.18 -7.23 -15.52
N SER A 142 -1.58 -7.16 -16.72
CA SER A 142 -2.02 -7.97 -17.85
C SER A 142 -1.78 -9.46 -17.68
N ILE A 143 -0.75 -9.84 -16.93
CA ILE A 143 -0.41 -11.26 -16.73
C ILE A 143 -0.70 -11.77 -15.32
N LYS A 144 -0.95 -10.89 -14.34
CA LYS A 144 -1.13 -11.26 -12.92
C LYS A 144 -2.27 -12.24 -12.69
N ASP A 145 -3.39 -12.05 -13.37
CA ASP A 145 -4.60 -12.86 -13.19
C ASP A 145 -4.66 -14.06 -14.15
N ILE A 146 -3.63 -14.26 -14.99
CA ILE A 146 -3.58 -15.41 -15.87
C ILE A 146 -3.32 -16.66 -15.03
N ASP A 147 -4.19 -17.65 -15.17
CA ASP A 147 -4.00 -18.94 -14.53
C ASP A 147 -2.96 -19.78 -15.30
N PHE A 148 -1.71 -19.62 -14.89
CA PHE A 148 -0.56 -20.28 -15.51
C PHE A 148 -0.50 -21.79 -15.27
N THR A 149 -1.30 -22.33 -14.35
CA THR A 149 -1.40 -23.78 -14.12
C THR A 149 -1.86 -24.53 -15.38
N ARG A 150 -2.58 -23.85 -16.28
CA ARG A 150 -3.03 -24.40 -17.56
C ARG A 150 -1.90 -24.68 -18.55
N TRP A 151 -0.72 -24.09 -18.34
CA TRP A 151 0.48 -24.33 -19.15
C TRP A 151 1.57 -25.05 -18.37
N ASP A 152 1.17 -25.77 -17.32
CA ASP A 152 2.09 -26.64 -16.63
C ASP A 152 2.61 -27.73 -17.60
N SER A 153 3.93 -27.75 -17.76
CA SER A 153 4.65 -28.73 -18.58
C SER A 153 5.41 -29.77 -17.74
N GLY A 154 5.31 -29.68 -16.41
CA GLY A 154 6.01 -30.57 -15.47
C GLY A 154 5.22 -31.84 -15.17
N THR A 155 5.89 -32.99 -15.15
CA THR A 155 5.28 -34.29 -14.79
C THR A 155 5.23 -34.54 -13.26
N GLY A 156 5.52 -33.52 -12.44
CA GLY A 156 5.51 -33.61 -10.98
C GLY A 156 5.65 -32.28 -10.25
N VAL A 157 6.65 -31.46 -10.62
CA VAL A 157 6.76 -30.06 -10.15
C VAL A 157 6.28 -29.15 -11.26
N PRO A 158 5.28 -28.29 -11.03
CA PRO A 158 4.78 -27.43 -12.07
C PRO A 158 5.87 -26.55 -12.67
N SER A 159 5.93 -26.46 -14.00
CA SER A 159 7.00 -25.73 -14.69
C SER A 159 6.55 -25.02 -15.96
N MET A 160 7.16 -23.87 -16.22
CA MET A 160 6.87 -23.02 -17.37
C MET A 160 8.16 -22.63 -18.12
N THR A 161 8.04 -22.54 -19.44
CA THR A 161 9.14 -22.11 -20.31
C THR A 161 9.05 -20.63 -20.63
N SER A 162 10.20 -20.00 -20.92
CA SER A 162 10.24 -18.61 -21.39
C SER A 162 9.51 -18.43 -22.73
N SER A 163 9.52 -19.43 -23.62
CA SER A 163 8.79 -19.38 -24.89
C SER A 163 7.28 -19.34 -24.69
N THR A 164 6.75 -20.06 -23.70
CA THR A 164 5.34 -19.99 -23.34
C THR A 164 4.97 -18.57 -22.87
N LEU A 165 5.77 -18.00 -21.96
CA LEU A 165 5.58 -16.62 -21.49
C LEU A 165 5.62 -15.61 -22.64
N TYR A 166 6.64 -15.70 -23.49
CA TYR A 166 6.78 -14.80 -24.64
C TYR A 166 5.60 -14.86 -25.61
N SER A 167 4.93 -16.00 -25.73
CA SER A 167 3.80 -16.17 -26.66
C SER A 167 2.48 -15.57 -26.20
N ILE A 168 2.38 -15.08 -24.96
CA ILE A 168 1.15 -14.50 -24.41
C ILE A 168 0.76 -13.27 -25.22
N LEU A 169 -0.45 -13.30 -25.79
CA LEU A 169 -1.02 -12.20 -26.55
C LEU A 169 -1.62 -11.15 -25.62
N LEU A 170 -1.24 -9.90 -25.84
CA LEU A 170 -1.68 -8.73 -25.10
C LEU A 170 -2.26 -7.68 -26.06
N VAL A 171 -3.08 -6.80 -25.50
CA VAL A 171 -3.36 -5.52 -26.18
C VAL A 171 -2.06 -4.71 -26.22
N LYS A 172 -1.87 -3.96 -27.31
CA LYS A 172 -0.81 -2.98 -27.45
C LYS A 172 -1.44 -1.59 -27.48
N PRO A 173 -1.52 -0.91 -26.32
CA PRO A 173 -1.98 0.47 -26.27
C PRO A 173 -0.97 1.40 -26.95
N ASP A 174 -1.41 2.60 -27.29
CA ASP A 174 -0.51 3.68 -27.69
C ASP A 174 0.41 4.11 -26.53
N ALA A 175 1.54 4.73 -26.87
CA ALA A 175 2.56 5.11 -25.90
C ALA A 175 2.06 6.16 -24.89
N ASP A 176 1.19 7.08 -25.32
CA ASP A 176 0.68 8.15 -24.46
C ASP A 176 -0.27 7.59 -23.39
N SER A 177 -1.14 6.66 -23.77
CA SER A 177 -2.02 5.93 -22.84
C SER A 177 -1.21 5.13 -21.82
N LEU A 178 -0.13 4.45 -22.22
CA LEU A 178 0.75 3.76 -21.28
C LEU A 178 1.44 4.72 -20.31
N ALA A 179 1.99 5.83 -20.80
CA ALA A 179 2.67 6.82 -19.98
C ALA A 179 1.72 7.47 -18.95
N LYS A 180 0.53 7.90 -19.38
CA LYS A 180 -0.49 8.48 -18.49
C LYS A 180 -0.96 7.48 -17.44
N PHE A 181 -1.17 6.23 -17.84
CA PHE A 181 -1.56 5.17 -16.91
C PHE A 181 -0.48 5.01 -15.83
N ASP A 182 0.78 4.86 -16.25
CA ASP A 182 1.91 4.67 -15.36
C ASP A 182 2.09 5.82 -14.37
N GLU A 183 1.92 7.07 -14.83
CA GLU A 183 1.95 8.27 -14.00
C GLU A 183 0.87 8.24 -12.91
N ILE A 184 -0.36 7.85 -13.26
CA ILE A 184 -1.49 7.82 -12.33
C ILE A 184 -1.31 6.74 -11.26
N ILE A 185 -0.82 5.56 -11.61
CA ILE A 185 -0.71 4.45 -10.66
C ILE A 185 0.59 4.46 -9.85
N THR A 186 1.65 5.11 -10.34
CA THR A 186 2.95 5.16 -9.66
C THR A 186 2.84 5.61 -8.19
N PRO A 187 2.09 6.67 -7.84
CA PRO A 187 1.88 7.05 -6.44
C PRO A 187 1.30 5.94 -5.56
N LEU A 188 0.40 5.09 -6.11
CA LEU A 188 -0.18 3.96 -5.37
C LEU A 188 0.90 2.91 -5.03
N PHE A 189 1.76 2.57 -5.99
CA PHE A 189 2.88 1.65 -5.77
C PHE A 189 3.90 2.19 -4.77
N LEU A 190 4.23 3.48 -4.85
CA LEU A 190 5.12 4.13 -3.88
C LEU A 190 4.53 4.10 -2.47
N MET A 191 3.20 4.29 -2.35
CA MET A 191 2.51 4.22 -1.05
C MET A 191 2.49 2.80 -0.49
N ILE A 192 2.24 1.77 -1.32
CA ILE A 192 2.32 0.36 -0.92
C ILE A 192 3.71 0.06 -0.35
N LYS A 193 4.76 0.41 -1.09
CA LYS A 193 6.15 0.20 -0.67
C LYS A 193 6.48 0.92 0.64
N LYS A 194 6.05 2.18 0.77
CA LYS A 194 6.24 2.95 2.01
C LYS A 194 5.56 2.29 3.21
N ASN A 195 4.34 1.82 3.04
CA ASN A 195 3.61 1.12 4.09
C ASN A 195 4.29 -0.20 4.48
N GLU A 196 4.83 -0.95 3.52
CA GLU A 196 5.59 -2.18 3.79
C GLU A 196 6.84 -1.90 4.62
N MET A 197 7.60 -0.86 4.27
CA MET A 197 8.77 -0.43 5.05
C MET A 197 8.38 -0.03 6.49
N GLN A 198 7.27 0.68 6.66
CA GLN A 198 6.76 1.05 7.99
C GLN A 198 6.31 -0.17 8.80
N ILE A 199 5.67 -1.16 8.17
CA ILE A 199 5.27 -2.40 8.82
C ILE A 199 6.50 -3.15 9.35
N VAL A 200 7.56 -3.25 8.54
CA VAL A 200 8.81 -3.90 8.95
C VAL A 200 9.43 -3.19 10.15
N GLU A 201 9.53 -1.86 10.11
CA GLU A 201 10.10 -1.06 11.19
C GLU A 201 9.27 -1.17 12.49
N LEU A 202 7.94 -1.03 12.41
CA LEU A 202 7.06 -1.17 13.56
C LEU A 202 7.10 -2.58 14.17
N THR A 203 7.23 -3.61 13.33
CA THR A 203 7.37 -5.00 13.77
C THR A 203 8.67 -5.18 14.56
N LYS A 204 9.78 -4.61 14.05
CA LYS A 204 11.06 -4.61 14.74
C LYS A 204 10.98 -3.90 16.10
N GLN A 205 10.40 -2.69 16.13
CA GLN A 205 10.23 -1.94 17.38
C GLN A 205 9.37 -2.69 18.39
N ARG A 206 8.30 -3.35 17.94
CA ARG A 206 7.49 -4.23 18.79
C ARG A 206 8.34 -5.35 19.38
N ASP A 207 9.13 -6.04 18.57
CA ASP A 207 9.92 -7.20 18.98
C ASP A 207 11.07 -6.81 19.93
N ASP A 208 11.62 -5.60 19.78
CA ASP A 208 12.63 -5.05 20.68
C ASP A 208 12.02 -4.60 22.03
N LEU A 209 10.82 -4.01 22.02
CA LEU A 209 10.16 -3.47 23.22
C LEU A 209 9.46 -4.54 24.06
N LEU A 210 8.92 -5.59 23.44
CA LEU A 210 8.12 -6.60 24.13
C LEU A 210 8.91 -7.29 25.27
N PRO A 211 10.18 -7.72 25.08
CA PRO A 211 10.97 -8.30 26.16
C PRO A 211 11.22 -7.32 27.31
N LEU A 212 11.49 -6.04 27.01
CA LEU A 212 11.73 -5.00 28.00
C LEU A 212 10.47 -4.71 28.85
N LEU A 213 9.29 -4.77 28.23
CA LEU A 213 8.02 -4.66 28.95
C LEU A 213 7.75 -5.92 29.80
N MET A 214 8.03 -7.11 29.26
CA MET A 214 7.78 -8.38 29.94
C MET A 214 8.71 -8.63 31.13
N ASN A 215 9.96 -8.15 31.07
CA ASN A 215 10.94 -8.28 32.15
C ASN A 215 10.96 -7.06 33.11
N GLY A 216 10.06 -6.09 32.90
CA GLY A 216 9.90 -4.91 33.75
C GLY A 216 11.00 -3.86 33.61
N GLN A 217 11.92 -3.99 32.64
CA GLN A 217 12.95 -2.99 32.36
C GLN A 217 12.37 -1.73 31.70
N ALA A 218 11.19 -1.83 31.11
CA ALA A 218 10.39 -0.72 30.62
C ALA A 218 8.98 -0.79 31.23
N SER A 219 8.43 0.36 31.62
CA SER A 219 7.06 0.49 32.11
C SER A 219 6.27 1.48 31.26
N VAL A 220 5.00 1.17 31.01
CA VAL A 220 4.08 2.12 30.39
C VAL A 220 3.56 3.04 31.50
N ASN A 221 4.10 4.25 31.59
CA ASN A 221 3.74 5.24 32.62
C ASN A 221 2.36 5.88 32.31
N TYR A 222 1.29 5.09 32.36
CA TYR A 222 -0.07 5.55 32.11
C TYR A 222 -0.56 6.57 33.13
N HIS A 223 0.02 6.60 34.34
CA HIS A 223 -0.30 7.61 35.35
C HIS A 223 0.06 9.04 34.91
N LEU A 224 1.01 9.21 33.99
CA LEU A 224 1.37 10.52 33.45
C LEU A 224 0.28 11.08 32.52
N SER A 225 -0.63 10.25 31.98
CA SER A 225 -1.79 10.75 31.24
C SER A 225 -2.86 11.38 32.13
N LYS A 226 -2.80 11.21 33.47
CA LYS A 226 -3.66 11.97 34.41
C LYS A 226 -3.34 13.46 34.37
N TRP A 227 -2.08 13.83 34.14
CA TRP A 227 -1.64 15.23 34.11
C TRP A 227 -2.05 15.98 32.83
N SER A 228 -2.29 15.24 31.74
CA SER A 228 -2.59 15.86 30.44
C SER A 228 -3.96 16.55 30.40
N ILE A 229 -4.96 16.05 31.14
CA ILE A 229 -6.31 16.66 31.15
C ILE A 229 -6.30 18.01 31.86
N GLY A 230 -5.64 18.11 33.01
CA GLY A 230 -5.55 19.39 33.74
C GLY A 230 -4.79 20.46 32.97
N PHE A 231 -3.73 20.06 32.25
CA PHE A 231 -2.95 20.95 31.38
C PHE A 231 -3.76 21.40 30.14
N LEU A 232 -4.48 20.48 29.49
CA LEU A 232 -5.37 20.76 28.36
C LEU A 232 -6.48 21.74 28.72
N CYS A 233 -7.12 21.59 29.88
CA CYS A 233 -8.17 22.52 30.31
C CYS A 233 -7.62 23.93 30.64
N LEU A 234 -6.39 24.01 31.17
CA LEU A 234 -5.69 25.27 31.44
C LEU A 234 -5.30 26.01 30.14
N ASP A 235 -4.72 25.29 29.17
CA ASP A 235 -4.34 25.84 27.85
C ASP A 235 -5.55 26.30 27.03
N MET A 236 -6.71 25.73 27.30
CA MET A 236 -7.97 26.04 26.62
C MET A 236 -8.86 27.05 27.35
N HIS A 237 -8.44 27.56 28.51
CA HIS A 237 -9.26 28.42 29.37
C HIS A 237 -10.65 27.84 29.70
N ILE A 238 -10.76 26.52 29.81
CA ILE A 238 -11.99 25.86 30.24
C ILE A 238 -11.97 25.78 31.76
N GLU A 239 -12.93 26.43 32.42
CA GLU A 239 -13.16 26.22 33.85
C GLU A 239 -13.62 24.78 34.09
N TYR A 240 -12.92 24.09 34.99
CA TYR A 240 -13.26 22.74 35.42
C TYR A 240 -13.10 22.62 36.92
N ASP A 241 -13.95 21.79 37.53
CA ASP A 241 -13.85 21.46 38.94
C ASP A 241 -12.73 20.42 39.13
N LYS A 242 -11.62 20.86 39.72
CA LYS A 242 -10.43 20.03 39.97
C LYS A 242 -10.74 18.82 40.84
N ASP A 243 -11.63 18.95 41.82
CA ASP A 243 -11.96 17.88 42.75
C ASP A 243 -12.83 16.82 42.07
N ILE A 244 -13.75 17.22 41.17
CA ILE A 244 -14.54 16.29 40.37
C ILE A 244 -13.68 15.52 39.38
N VAL A 245 -12.80 16.22 38.63
CA VAL A 245 -11.90 15.58 37.66
C VAL A 245 -10.96 14.58 38.35
N GLN A 246 -10.41 14.96 39.50
CA GLN A 246 -9.51 14.10 40.27
C GLN A 246 -10.26 12.89 40.87
N LYS A 247 -11.41 13.11 41.50
CA LYS A 247 -12.22 12.05 42.13
C LYS A 247 -12.68 11.00 41.14
N GLU A 248 -13.04 11.41 39.93
CA GLU A 248 -13.46 10.48 38.89
C GLU A 248 -12.26 9.82 38.16
N ALA A 249 -11.10 10.49 38.07
CA ALA A 249 -9.85 9.85 37.64
C ALA A 249 -9.32 8.82 38.66
N ASP A 250 -9.65 8.97 39.94
CA ASP A 250 -9.30 8.03 41.01
C ASP A 250 -10.29 6.86 41.13
N LYS A 251 -11.51 7.00 40.58
CA LYS A 251 -12.48 5.89 40.38
C LYS A 251 -12.14 4.97 39.22
N GLN A 252 -11.15 5.31 38.39
CA GLN A 252 -10.70 4.44 37.30
C GLN A 252 -9.99 3.21 37.89
N ASP A 253 -10.67 2.07 37.89
CA ASP A 253 -10.05 0.79 38.18
C ASP A 253 -9.29 0.32 36.92
N PHE A 254 -7.96 0.33 37.01
CA PHE A 254 -7.07 0.05 35.88
C PHE A 254 -6.62 -1.41 35.83
N ASN A 255 -7.40 -2.33 36.39
CA ASN A 255 -7.17 -3.76 36.23
C ASN A 255 -7.29 -4.15 34.73
N PRO A 256 -6.22 -4.64 34.08
CA PRO A 256 -6.20 -4.91 32.64
C PRO A 256 -7.18 -6.02 32.20
N LEU A 257 -7.74 -6.79 33.13
CA LEU A 257 -8.67 -7.90 32.85
C LEU A 257 -10.15 -7.49 32.83
N VAL A 258 -10.50 -6.26 33.23
CA VAL A 258 -11.90 -5.81 33.37
C VAL A 258 -12.15 -4.58 32.51
N ARG A 259 -12.14 -4.71 31.17
CA ARG A 259 -12.56 -3.60 30.29
C ARG A 259 -14.07 -3.62 30.04
N LYS A 260 -14.78 -2.58 30.52
CA LYS A 260 -15.98 -2.04 29.86
C LYS A 260 -15.70 -0.60 29.41
N PRO A 261 -16.03 -0.21 28.17
CA PRO A 261 -15.78 1.15 27.69
C PRO A 261 -16.81 2.11 28.30
N TYR A 262 -16.42 2.82 29.36
CA TYR A 262 -17.21 3.93 29.91
C TYR A 262 -16.60 5.27 29.50
N SER A 263 -16.62 5.57 28.21
CA SER A 263 -16.25 6.89 27.66
C SER A 263 -17.45 7.84 27.50
N PHE A 264 -18.65 7.45 27.95
CA PHE A 264 -19.88 8.23 27.77
C PHE A 264 -20.42 8.91 29.03
N THR A 265 -20.00 8.50 30.23
CA THR A 265 -20.67 8.94 31.47
C THR A 265 -20.09 10.23 32.06
N PHE A 266 -18.85 10.57 31.72
CA PHE A 266 -18.15 11.70 32.33
C PHE A 266 -18.53 13.07 31.77
N PHE A 267 -19.10 13.10 30.55
CA PHE A 267 -19.35 14.34 29.83
C PHE A 267 -20.76 14.35 29.23
N LYS A 268 -21.77 14.36 30.11
CA LYS A 268 -23.18 14.60 29.74
C LYS A 268 -23.58 16.08 29.74
N HIS A 269 -22.68 16.99 30.10
CA HIS A 269 -23.03 18.41 30.34
C HIS A 269 -22.32 19.44 29.45
N THR A 270 -21.64 19.06 28.37
CA THR A 270 -21.03 20.03 27.46
C THR A 270 -21.71 20.02 26.09
N SER A 271 -22.26 21.17 25.69
CA SER A 271 -23.10 21.35 24.49
C SER A 271 -22.36 21.27 23.14
N TYR A 272 -21.14 20.71 23.09
CA TYR A 272 -20.30 20.68 21.89
C TYR A 272 -19.75 19.27 21.61
N PRO A 273 -20.54 18.41 20.92
CA PRO A 273 -20.16 17.02 20.63
C PRO A 273 -18.92 16.89 19.73
N PHE A 274 -18.66 17.90 18.89
CA PHE A 274 -17.54 17.90 17.95
C PHE A 274 -16.18 18.07 18.65
N PHE A 275 -16.17 18.76 19.79
CA PHE A 275 -14.97 18.94 20.62
C PHE A 275 -14.61 17.65 21.37
N MET A 276 -15.63 16.88 21.76
CA MET A 276 -15.47 15.55 22.40
C MET A 276 -14.91 14.49 21.46
N PHE A 277 -15.21 14.57 20.16
CA PHE A 277 -14.67 13.68 19.15
C PHE A 277 -13.14 13.82 18.99
N LEU A 278 -12.64 15.06 19.10
CA LEU A 278 -11.21 15.37 19.02
C LEU A 278 -10.42 14.91 20.26
N LEU A 279 -11.05 14.83 21.44
CA LEU A 279 -10.41 14.34 22.66
C LEU A 279 -10.32 12.80 22.75
N GLN A 280 -11.28 12.07 22.16
CA GLN A 280 -11.32 10.60 22.26
C GLN A 280 -10.30 9.87 21.37
N PHE A 281 -9.88 10.48 20.26
CA PHE A 281 -8.84 9.93 19.40
C PHE A 281 -7.56 10.74 19.62
N LYS A 282 -6.57 10.16 20.31
CA LYS A 282 -5.21 10.71 20.47
C LYS A 282 -4.66 11.32 19.17
N LEU A 283 -4.90 12.61 18.92
CA LEU A 283 -4.38 13.35 17.76
C LEU A 283 -3.40 14.47 18.17
N PHE A 284 -2.89 14.44 19.40
CA PHE A 284 -1.88 15.41 19.86
C PHE A 284 -0.54 14.75 20.17
N VAL A 285 -0.01 13.97 19.22
CA VAL A 285 1.43 13.64 19.19
C VAL A 285 2.16 14.26 17.99
N THR A 286 1.47 14.91 17.05
CA THR A 286 2.17 15.61 15.95
C THR A 286 1.37 16.82 15.46
N MET A 287 1.37 17.91 16.22
CA MET A 287 1.17 19.28 15.70
C MET A 287 1.77 20.30 16.66
N SER A 288 3.09 20.23 16.91
CA SER A 288 3.83 21.34 17.53
C SER A 288 4.49 22.29 16.51
N HIS A 289 4.31 22.06 15.21
CA HIS A 289 4.82 23.00 14.21
C HIS A 289 3.81 23.25 13.10
N LYS A 290 3.42 24.53 12.99
CA LYS A 290 2.63 25.18 11.91
C LYS A 290 1.11 25.06 12.01
N LEU A 291 0.50 26.03 12.70
CA LEU A 291 -0.82 26.55 12.30
C LEU A 291 -0.76 28.10 12.23
N PRO A 292 -1.41 28.75 11.24
CA PRO A 292 -1.27 30.19 10.98
C PRO A 292 -2.10 31.06 11.94
N THR A 293 -1.63 32.30 12.13
CA THR A 293 -2.12 33.30 13.10
C THR A 293 -3.59 33.71 12.95
N ASP A 294 -4.23 33.43 11.80
CA ASP A 294 -5.63 33.83 11.54
C ASP A 294 -6.68 33.03 12.33
N PHE A 295 -6.31 31.90 12.95
CA PHE A 295 -7.26 31.13 13.77
C PHE A 295 -7.49 31.75 15.16
N HIS A 296 -6.58 32.60 15.65
CA HIS A 296 -6.73 33.27 16.95
C HIS A 296 -7.81 34.37 16.92
N ASN A 297 -7.98 35.08 15.81
CA ASN A 297 -8.87 36.24 15.75
C ASN A 297 -10.36 35.89 15.60
N LYS A 298 -10.69 34.67 15.13
CA LYS A 298 -12.10 34.24 14.97
C LYS A 298 -12.73 33.68 16.25
N VAL A 299 -11.93 33.34 17.26
CA VAL A 299 -12.45 32.83 18.55
C VAL A 299 -12.75 33.98 19.52
N HIS A 300 -12.14 35.17 19.32
CA HIS A 300 -12.32 36.30 20.23
C HIS A 300 -13.66 37.05 20.12
N THR A 301 -14.49 36.79 19.10
CA THR A 301 -15.69 37.63 18.82
C THR A 301 -17.03 37.00 19.22
N ASN A 302 -17.08 35.74 19.67
CA ASN A 302 -18.35 35.07 19.99
C ASN A 302 -18.59 34.76 21.48
N VAL A 303 -17.80 35.32 22.41
CA VAL A 303 -17.96 35.06 23.86
C VAL A 303 -18.32 36.31 24.68
N VAL A 304 -18.64 37.44 24.04
CA VAL A 304 -19.27 38.58 24.75
C VAL A 304 -20.67 38.82 24.21
N GLN A 305 -21.57 37.87 24.46
CA GLN A 305 -23.02 38.10 24.54
C GLN A 305 -23.73 36.81 24.94
N ARG A 306 -23.67 36.47 26.23
CA ARG A 306 -24.81 35.99 27.02
C ARG A 306 -24.34 35.67 28.45
N PHE A 307 -24.82 36.54 29.34
CA PHE A 307 -24.69 36.58 30.80
C PHE A 307 -23.37 37.12 31.32
#